data_AF-A0A1Q3MQM4-F1
#
_entry.id   AF-A0A1Q3MQM4-F1
#
_cell.length_a   1.000
_cell.length_b   1.000
_cell.length_c   1.000
_cell.angle_alpha   90.00
_cell.angle_beta   90.00
_cell.angle_gamma   90.00
#
_symmetry.space_group_name_H-M   'P 1'
#
loop_
_entity.id
_entity.type
_entity.pdbx_description
1 polymer ?
#
loop_
_entity_poly.entity_id
_entity_poly.type
_entity_poly.pdbx_seq_one_letter_code
_entity_poly.pdbx_strand_id
1 'polypeptide(L)'
;MTRIDLIPPGSNDVIERFEEACRELGLRIHRGSLEKYPESMHWHLTIPKQKGTLEATWWPTNHALWMEVRKNRQADWMLPVVEALMLKFG
;
A
#
# COMPACT_ATOMS: atom_id res chain seq x y z
N MET A 1 11.10 2.43 10.44
CA MET A 1 10.47 1.56 9.44
C MET A 1 9.42 0.81 10.21
N THR A 2 8.16 1.22 10.08
CA THR A 2 7.04 0.49 10.65
C THR A 2 6.43 -0.28 9.49
N ARG A 3 6.54 -1.60 9.55
CA ARG A 3 5.96 -2.50 8.55
C ARG A 3 4.69 -3.11 9.11
N ILE A 4 3.71 -3.22 8.23
CA ILE A 4 2.41 -3.79 8.51
C ILE A 4 2.14 -4.84 7.44
N ASP A 5 1.74 -6.03 7.88
CA ASP A 5 1.42 -7.15 7.02
C ASP A 5 -0.09 -7.32 6.94
N LEU A 6 -0.64 -7.20 5.74
CA LEU A 6 -2.03 -7.49 5.41
C LEU A 6 -2.11 -8.78 4.63
N ILE A 7 -3.04 -9.66 5.00
CA ILE A 7 -3.30 -10.91 4.26
C ILE A 7 -4.69 -10.78 3.64
N PRO A 8 -4.79 -10.32 2.38
CA PRO A 8 -6.08 -10.19 1.71
C PRO A 8 -6.75 -11.56 1.54
N PRO A 9 -8.08 -11.65 1.63
CA PRO A 9 -8.81 -12.87 1.31
C PRO A 9 -8.58 -13.23 -0.17
N GLY A 10 -8.07 -14.44 -0.40
CA GLY A 10 -7.56 -14.92 -1.69
C GLY A 10 -8.39 -14.47 -2.90
N SER A 11 -7.78 -13.64 -3.74
CA SER A 11 -8.40 -13.05 -4.94
C SER A 11 -7.35 -12.91 -6.04
N ASN A 12 -7.71 -13.16 -7.31
CA ASN A 12 -6.86 -12.84 -8.48
C ASN A 12 -6.74 -11.32 -8.74
N ASP A 13 -7.48 -10.51 -7.97
CA ASP A 13 -7.73 -9.10 -8.27
C ASP A 13 -7.17 -8.14 -7.18
N VAL A 14 -6.26 -8.60 -6.32
CA VAL A 14 -5.74 -7.82 -5.18
C VAL A 14 -5.18 -6.47 -5.61
N ILE A 15 -4.52 -6.42 -6.78
CA ILE A 15 -3.94 -5.20 -7.34
C ILE A 15 -5.03 -4.16 -7.63
N GLU A 16 -6.08 -4.54 -8.37
CA GLU A 16 -7.13 -3.61 -8.79
C GLU A 16 -7.95 -3.13 -7.59
N ARG A 17 -8.36 -4.06 -6.72
CA ARG A 17 -9.04 -3.72 -5.46
C ARG A 17 -8.21 -2.75 -4.63
N PHE A 18 -6.92 -3.03 -4.44
CA PHE A 18 -6.07 -2.20 -3.58
C PHE A 18 -5.98 -0.79 -4.11
N GLU A 19 -5.83 -0.64 -5.42
CA GLU A 19 -5.81 0.68 -6.03
C GLU A 19 -7.16 1.39 -6.02
N GLU A 20 -8.27 0.67 -6.14
CA GLU A 20 -9.61 1.25 -5.95
C GLU A 20 -9.75 1.83 -4.55
N ALA A 21 -9.42 1.08 -3.50
CA ALA A 21 -9.47 1.58 -2.13
C ALA A 21 -8.52 2.76 -1.89
N CYS A 22 -7.34 2.76 -2.51
CA CYS A 22 -6.43 3.90 -2.47
C CYS A 22 -7.07 5.15 -3.11
N ARG A 23 -7.74 5.00 -4.26
CA ARG A 23 -8.43 6.11 -4.95
C ARG A 23 -9.61 6.64 -4.15
N GLU A 24 -10.41 5.75 -3.53
CA GLU A 24 -11.50 6.14 -2.62
C GLU A 24 -11.02 6.98 -1.44
N LEU A 25 -9.81 6.69 -0.94
CA LEU A 25 -9.15 7.45 0.14
C LEU A 25 -8.46 8.74 -0.35
N GLY A 26 -8.60 9.09 -1.63
CA GLY A 26 -7.99 10.28 -2.23
C GLY A 26 -6.47 10.18 -2.40
N LEU A 27 -5.90 8.97 -2.37
CA LEU A 27 -4.48 8.75 -2.59
C LEU A 27 -4.13 8.80 -4.07
N ARG A 28 -3.02 9.45 -4.38
CA ARG A 28 -2.35 9.36 -5.67
C ARG A 28 -1.40 8.16 -5.66
N ILE A 29 -1.55 7.33 -6.69
CA ILE A 29 -0.83 6.06 -6.83
C ILE A 29 0.28 6.23 -7.87
N HIS A 30 1.49 5.83 -7.50
CA HIS A 30 2.59 5.63 -8.42
C HIS A 30 3.05 4.17 -8.34
N ARG A 31 2.85 3.42 -9.42
CA ARG A 31 3.33 2.03 -9.53
C ARG A 31 4.83 2.02 -9.77
N GLY A 32 5.51 1.09 -9.12
CA GLY A 32 6.86 0.64 -9.44
C GLY A 32 6.89 -0.88 -9.53
N SER A 33 7.91 -1.41 -10.19
CA SER A 33 8.28 -2.82 -10.12
C SER A 33 9.53 -2.95 -9.27
N LEU A 34 9.56 -3.92 -8.35
CA LEU A 34 10.83 -4.31 -7.74
C LEU A 34 11.52 -5.23 -8.76
N GLU A 35 12.46 -4.68 -9.53
CA GLU A 35 13.20 -5.41 -10.58
C GLU A 35 13.84 -6.72 -10.07
N LYS A 36 14.06 -6.82 -8.75
CA LYS A 36 14.63 -7.97 -8.05
C LYS A 36 13.61 -9.08 -7.71
N TYR A 37 12.31 -8.79 -7.74
CA TYR A 37 11.25 -9.71 -7.32
C TYR A 37 10.17 -9.79 -8.40
N PRO A 38 10.31 -10.75 -9.35
CA PRO A 38 9.31 -10.94 -10.40
C PRO A 38 7.94 -11.15 -9.76
N GLU A 39 6.89 -10.60 -10.40
CA GLU A 39 5.48 -10.69 -10.02
C GLU A 39 5.05 -9.85 -8.79
N SER A 40 5.99 -9.30 -8.00
CA SER A 40 5.64 -8.34 -6.95
C SER A 40 5.18 -7.01 -7.54
N MET A 41 4.16 -6.41 -6.92
CA MET A 41 3.68 -5.08 -7.30
C MET A 41 4.02 -4.09 -6.19
N HIS A 42 4.66 -2.97 -6.54
CA HIS A 42 5.05 -1.95 -5.58
C HIS A 42 4.34 -0.62 -5.86
N TRP A 43 3.94 0.07 -4.80
CA TRP A 43 3.26 1.36 -4.89
C TRP A 43 3.90 2.38 -3.96
N HIS A 44 4.03 3.60 -4.49
CA HIS A 44 4.19 4.80 -3.68
C HIS A 44 2.85 5.54 -3.64
N LEU A 45 2.31 5.71 -2.43
CA LEU A 45 1.04 6.37 -2.15
C LEU A 45 1.31 7.74 -1.54
N THR A 46 0.63 8.76 -2.07
CA THR A 46 0.78 10.16 -1.63
C THR A 46 -0.57 10.86 -1.59
N ILE A 47 -0.73 11.88 -0.74
CA ILE A 47 -1.87 12.80 -0.83
C ILE A 47 -1.39 14.11 -1.47
N PRO A 48 -2.08 14.62 -2.51
CA PRO A 48 -1.71 15.89 -3.13
C PRO A 48 -1.58 17.02 -2.10
N LYS A 49 -0.51 17.81 -2.21
CA LYS A 49 -0.19 18.94 -1.30
C LYS A 49 0.10 18.55 0.16
N GLN A 50 0.17 17.25 0.48
CA GLN A 50 0.64 16.79 1.79
C GLN A 50 2.04 16.21 1.70
N LYS A 51 2.79 16.29 2.80
CA LYS A 51 4.10 15.64 2.91
C LYS A 51 3.93 14.14 3.14
N GLY A 52 4.96 13.40 2.78
CA GLY A 52 5.10 11.98 3.09
C GLY A 52 4.72 11.06 1.94
N THR A 53 5.24 9.83 2.03
CA THR A 53 4.98 8.75 1.09
C THR A 53 4.80 7.46 1.87
N LEU A 54 3.65 6.80 1.67
CA LEU A 54 3.37 5.47 2.16
C LEU A 54 3.78 4.48 1.07
N GLU A 55 4.62 3.51 1.40
CA GLU A 55 5.04 2.46 0.47
C GLU A 55 4.18 1.22 0.69
N ALA A 56 3.73 0.58 -0.39
CA ALA A 56 3.00 -0.68 -0.32
C ALA A 56 3.59 -1.70 -1.31
N THR A 57 3.61 -2.97 -0.94
CA THR A 57 4.13 -4.05 -1.81
C THR A 57 3.25 -5.29 -1.71
N TRP A 58 2.71 -5.74 -2.84
CA TRP A 58 2.03 -7.02 -2.95
C TRP A 58 3.02 -8.13 -3.27
N TRP A 59 3.00 -9.16 -2.43
CA TRP A 59 3.81 -10.36 -2.55
C TRP A 59 2.91 -11.55 -2.91
N PRO A 60 2.80 -11.91 -4.20
CA PRO A 60 1.90 -12.97 -4.64
C PRO A 60 2.22 -14.32 -3.99
N THR A 61 3.50 -14.67 -3.85
CA THR A 61 3.94 -15.95 -3.24
C THR A 61 3.45 -16.13 -1.80
N ASN A 62 3.35 -15.04 -1.05
CA ASN A 62 2.97 -15.08 0.37
C ASN A 62 1.51 -14.69 0.60
N HIS A 63 0.78 -14.36 -0.48
CA HIS A 63 -0.53 -13.73 -0.41
C HIS A 63 -0.57 -12.57 0.61
N ALA A 64 0.48 -11.73 0.62
CA ALA A 64 0.66 -10.69 1.61
C ALA A 64 0.88 -9.32 0.98
N LEU A 65 0.14 -8.33 1.44
CA LEU A 65 0.32 -6.92 1.14
C LEU A 65 1.06 -6.26 2.29
N TRP A 66 2.27 -5.77 2.04
CA TRP A 66 3.05 -5.05 3.04
C TRP A 66 2.86 -3.57 2.86
N MET A 67 2.66 -2.85 3.96
CA MET A 67 2.67 -1.39 3.99
C MET A 67 3.81 -0.91 4.90
N GLU A 68 4.55 0.08 4.43
CA GLU A 68 5.71 0.62 5.11
C GLU A 68 5.60 2.14 5.28
N VAL A 69 5.71 2.58 6.53
CA VAL A 69 5.92 3.98 6.89
C VAL A 69 7.40 4.19 7.21
N ARG A 70 8.11 4.93 6.34
CA ARG A 70 9.50 5.34 6.60
C ARG A 70 9.52 6.49 7.60
N LYS A 71 10.37 6.38 8.64
CA LYS A 71 10.52 7.39 9.70
C LYS A 71 10.78 8.80 9.15
N ASN A 72 11.57 8.90 8.07
CA ASN A 72 11.94 10.17 7.46
C ASN A 72 10.92 10.71 6.45
N ARG A 73 9.80 10.00 6.24
CA ARG A 73 8.72 10.38 5.32
C ARG A 73 7.34 10.28 5.98
N GLN A 74 7.28 10.21 7.31
CA GLN A 74 6.03 10.07 8.04
C GLN A 74 5.20 11.35 7.96
N ALA A 75 3.89 11.19 7.89
CA ALA A 75 2.91 12.26 7.98
C ALA A 75 1.66 11.78 8.71
N ASP A 76 0.92 12.70 9.33
CA ASP A 76 -0.22 12.39 10.20
C ASP A 76 -1.33 11.60 9.50
N TRP A 77 -1.46 11.77 8.17
CA TRP A 77 -2.46 11.07 7.37
C TRP A 77 -2.17 9.56 7.18
N MET A 78 -0.93 9.11 7.41
CA MET A 78 -0.53 7.75 7.04
C MET A 78 -1.13 6.68 7.94
N LEU A 79 -1.16 6.91 9.25
CA LEU A 79 -1.73 5.93 10.19
C LEU A 79 -3.24 5.73 9.96
N PRO A 80 -4.06 6.81 9.88
CA PRO A 80 -5.48 6.67 9.56
C PRO A 80 -5.74 5.97 8.21
N VAL A 81 -4.93 6.26 7.18
CA VAL A 81 -5.05 5.61 5.87
C VAL A 81 -4.73 4.12 5.94
N VAL A 82 -3.68 3.75 6.67
CA VAL A 82 -3.33 2.34 6.92
C VAL A 82 -4.47 1.62 7.62
N GLU A 83 -5.05 2.21 8.67
CA GLU A 83 -6.19 1.62 9.40
C GLU A 83 -7.41 1.46 8.48
N ALA A 84 -7.71 2.46 7.66
CA ALA A 84 -8.81 2.39 6.69
C ALA A 84 -8.59 1.30 5.62
N LEU A 85 -7.35 1.14 5.14
CA LEU A 85 -6.99 0.08 4.21
C LEU A 85 -7.07 -1.31 4.87
N MET A 86 -6.66 -1.44 6.13
CA MET A 86 -6.84 -2.68 6.89
C MET A 86 -8.31 -3.09 6.98
N LEU A 87 -9.21 -2.16 7.28
CA LEU A 87 -10.65 -2.45 7.38
C LEU A 87 -11.28 -2.82 6.03
N LYS A 88 -10.73 -2.34 4.91
CA LYS A 88 -11.20 -2.65 3.56
C LYS A 88 -10.61 -3.96 2.99
N PHE A 89 -9.45 -4.39 3.48
CA PHE A 89 -8.69 -5.54 2.92
C PHE A 89 -8.53 -6.75 3.86
N GLY A 90 -8.60 -6.54 5.16
CA GLY A 90 -8.48 -7.58 6.19
C GLY A 90 -9.77 -8.33 6.45
#